data_AF-A0AAD7CXQ7-F1
#
_entry.id   AF-A0AAD7CXQ7-F1
#
_cell.length_a   1.000
_cell.length_b   1.000
_cell.length_c   1.000
_cell.angle_alpha   90.00
_cell.angle_beta   90.00
_cell.angle_gamma   90.00
#
_symmetry.space_group_name_H-M   'P 1'
#
loop_
_entity.id
_entity.type
_entity.pdbx_description
1 polymer ?
#
loop_
_entity_poly.entity_id
_entity_poly.type
_entity_poly.pdbx_seq_one_letter_code
_entity_poly.pdbx_strand_id
1 'polypeptide(L)'
;MPQLTLAQAFALKGPKKPTSPKAERKAGPSGSRKEPKTSDSQSKPSGSAPKILFGPNGPHADFNQFSPHPVTYNGEVYPTSQHLFQAFKFHGHRDDLAERIRMASTAEMASNIAHNNKASARPDWFSINVSKMEEALFLKFSQYPLLQQELLSTGSAELYQDSLTDTFWGVGSDLLGCNELGQALERVRQKVGGSKAPARKVLQCQNCRKKPRFGQTLYCGGSCLRADISTIPPLCPQCRRRPQVGKLKYCGDTCRKAAQA
;
A
#
# COMPACT_ATOMS: atom_id res chain seq x y z
N MET A 1 -7.43 13.16 31.18
CA MET A 1 -6.85 11.86 30.79
C MET A 1 -5.76 12.15 29.76
N PRO A 2 -4.47 11.84 30.01
CA PRO A 2 -3.44 12.08 29.01
C PRO A 2 -3.62 11.03 27.89
N GLN A 3 -3.79 11.52 26.66
CA GLN A 3 -3.90 10.71 25.45
C GLN A 3 -2.53 10.08 25.15
N LEU A 4 -2.46 8.75 25.02
CA LEU A 4 -1.25 8.07 24.55
C LEU A 4 -0.88 8.56 23.14
N THR A 5 0.41 8.74 22.88
CA THR A 5 0.88 9.04 21.52
C THR A 5 0.75 7.80 20.62
N LEU A 6 0.51 7.97 19.32
CA LEU A 6 0.33 6.84 18.38
C LEU A 6 1.53 5.88 18.38
N ALA A 7 2.74 6.41 18.61
CA ALA A 7 3.96 5.63 18.81
C ALA A 7 3.84 4.62 19.98
N GLN A 8 3.11 4.97 21.04
CA GLN A 8 2.84 4.08 22.17
C GLN A 8 1.77 3.05 21.85
N ALA A 9 0.78 3.36 20.99
CA ALA A 9 -0.23 2.39 20.55
C ALA A 9 0.34 1.30 19.64
N PHE A 10 1.34 1.62 18.81
CA PHE A 10 2.07 0.64 17.98
C PHE A 10 2.93 -0.34 18.81
N ALA A 11 3.50 0.11 19.93
CA ALA A 11 4.33 -0.73 20.81
C ALA A 11 3.50 -1.75 21.63
N LEU A 12 2.20 -1.53 21.81
CA LEU A 12 1.35 -2.33 22.71
C LEU A 12 0.78 -3.62 22.09
N LYS A 13 1.03 -3.91 20.81
CA LYS A 13 0.64 -5.17 20.15
C LYS A 13 1.85 -6.07 19.85
N GLY A 14 2.70 -6.28 20.86
CA GLY A 14 3.67 -7.38 20.86
C GLY A 14 3.02 -8.72 21.23
N PRO A 15 3.60 -9.87 20.84
CA PRO A 15 3.00 -11.17 21.12
C PRO A 15 2.93 -11.43 22.62
N LYS A 16 1.75 -11.87 23.09
CA LYS A 16 1.53 -12.27 24.49
C LYS A 16 2.53 -13.37 24.86
N LYS A 17 3.41 -13.08 25.82
CA LYS A 17 4.24 -14.10 26.48
C LYS A 17 3.31 -15.14 27.13
N PRO A 18 3.53 -16.45 26.94
CA PRO A 18 2.89 -17.45 27.77
C PRO A 18 3.51 -17.39 29.17
N THR A 19 2.67 -17.12 30.16
CA THR A 19 2.95 -17.25 31.59
C THR A 19 2.76 -18.69 32.02
N SER A 20 3.68 -19.25 32.82
CA SER A 20 3.47 -20.18 33.96
C SER A 20 4.85 -20.66 34.52
N PRO A 21 4.98 -21.31 35.69
CA PRO A 21 5.19 -20.67 36.99
C PRO A 21 6.54 -21.07 37.66
N LYS A 22 6.82 -20.46 38.82
CA LYS A 22 8.00 -20.65 39.70
C LYS A 22 8.31 -22.11 40.03
N ALA A 23 9.61 -22.44 40.16
CA ALA A 23 10.12 -23.45 41.09
C ALA A 23 11.57 -23.15 41.51
N GLU A 24 11.85 -23.43 42.79
CA GLU A 24 13.08 -23.19 43.55
C GLU A 24 14.29 -24.06 43.17
N ARG A 25 15.47 -23.61 43.61
CA ARG A 25 16.78 -24.26 43.47
C ARG A 25 16.92 -25.49 44.38
N LYS A 26 17.71 -26.49 43.93
CA LYS A 26 18.73 -27.22 44.73
C LYS A 26 19.68 -28.02 43.80
N ALA A 27 20.90 -28.26 44.29
CA ALA A 27 22.09 -28.74 43.57
C ALA A 27 22.29 -30.27 43.64
N GLY A 28 23.14 -30.83 42.74
CA GLY A 28 23.82 -32.13 42.92
C GLY A 28 23.84 -33.07 41.69
N PRO A 29 24.83 -33.99 41.53
CA PRO A 29 25.58 -34.13 40.27
C PRO A 29 25.51 -35.50 39.53
N SER A 30 26.05 -35.48 38.30
CA SER A 30 26.63 -36.58 37.48
C SER A 30 25.73 -37.65 36.83
N GLY A 31 26.00 -37.97 35.55
CA GLY A 31 25.53 -39.22 34.91
C GLY A 31 25.09 -39.14 33.44
N SER A 32 26.02 -39.46 32.53
CA SER A 32 25.91 -40.24 31.28
C SER A 32 24.65 -40.18 30.37
N ARG A 33 24.86 -39.61 29.16
CA ARG A 33 24.54 -40.08 27.79
C ARG A 33 23.18 -40.78 27.51
N LYS A 34 22.36 -40.16 26.66
CA LYS A 34 21.73 -40.75 25.45
C LYS A 34 21.02 -39.66 24.62
N GLU A 35 21.28 -39.64 23.31
CA GLU A 35 20.58 -38.82 22.31
C GLU A 35 19.12 -39.25 22.14
N PRO A 36 18.26 -38.31 21.72
CA PRO A 36 17.26 -38.66 20.72
C PRO A 36 17.28 -37.70 19.53
N LYS A 37 17.24 -38.31 18.33
CA LYS A 37 16.97 -37.67 17.05
C LYS A 37 15.56 -37.08 17.04
N THR A 38 15.44 -35.79 16.75
CA THR A 38 14.20 -35.22 16.18
C THR A 38 14.56 -34.33 15.00
N SER A 39 14.01 -34.70 13.85
CA SER A 39 14.04 -33.96 12.60
C SER A 39 13.36 -32.61 12.78
N ASP A 40 14.14 -31.54 12.82
CA ASP A 40 13.59 -30.19 12.86
C ASP A 40 13.48 -29.67 11.42
N SER A 41 12.32 -29.95 10.81
CA SER A 41 11.86 -29.25 9.61
C SER A 41 11.59 -27.80 10.01
N GLN A 42 12.61 -26.95 9.93
CA GLN A 42 12.47 -25.51 10.16
C GLN A 42 11.56 -24.91 9.08
N SER A 43 10.30 -24.69 9.46
CA SER A 43 9.38 -23.84 8.74
C SER A 43 9.90 -22.39 8.82
N LYS A 44 10.26 -21.82 7.67
CA LYS A 44 10.58 -20.38 7.56
C LYS A 44 9.40 -19.55 8.08
N PRO A 45 9.62 -18.60 9.01
CA PRO A 45 8.60 -17.62 9.31
C PRO A 45 8.47 -16.68 8.11
N SER A 46 7.27 -16.61 7.52
CA SER A 46 6.91 -15.59 6.56
C SER A 46 6.81 -14.24 7.28
N GLY A 47 7.95 -13.59 7.51
CA GLY A 47 8.00 -12.25 8.11
C GLY A 47 7.43 -11.21 7.15
N SER A 48 6.36 -10.53 7.54
CA SER A 48 5.89 -9.33 6.83
C SER A 48 7.01 -8.29 6.76
N ALA A 49 7.05 -7.51 5.68
CA ALA A 49 8.03 -6.43 5.53
C ALA A 49 8.04 -5.49 6.77
N PRO A 50 9.19 -4.90 7.13
CA PRO A 50 9.25 -3.89 8.18
C PRO A 50 8.32 -2.72 7.86
N LYS A 51 7.77 -2.06 8.87
CA LYS A 51 6.88 -0.89 8.71
C LYS A 51 7.57 0.36 9.24
N ILE A 52 7.61 1.41 8.44
CA ILE A 52 8.14 2.72 8.81
C ILE A 52 6.99 3.71 8.82
N LEU A 53 6.80 4.37 9.95
CA LEU A 53 5.84 5.46 10.11
C LEU A 53 6.60 6.79 9.97
N PHE A 54 6.11 7.69 9.12
CA PHE A 54 6.68 9.03 8.95
C PHE A 54 5.60 10.10 9.11
N GLY A 55 5.94 11.18 9.81
CA GLY A 55 5.04 12.30 10.09
C GLY A 55 5.74 13.64 9.87
N PRO A 56 5.10 14.78 10.20
CA PRO A 56 5.74 16.09 10.08
C PRO A 56 6.91 16.29 11.07
N ASN A 57 6.97 15.48 12.13
CA ASN A 57 8.01 15.52 13.15
C ASN A 57 8.62 14.12 13.30
N GLY A 58 9.94 14.03 13.39
CA GLY A 58 10.66 12.77 13.66
C GLY A 58 11.45 12.22 12.47
N PRO A 59 11.85 10.93 12.53
CA PRO A 59 12.57 10.28 11.45
C PRO A 59 11.79 10.34 10.14
N HIS A 60 12.50 10.54 9.02
CA HIS A 60 11.91 10.62 7.69
C HIS A 60 10.84 11.72 7.53
N ALA A 61 10.89 12.78 8.33
CA ALA A 61 9.95 13.91 8.21
C ALA A 61 9.99 14.54 6.80
N ASP A 62 11.17 14.49 6.16
CA ASP A 62 11.38 14.97 4.81
C ASP A 62 10.73 14.08 3.73
N PHE A 63 10.09 12.96 4.08
CA PHE A 63 9.25 12.22 3.13
C PHE A 63 7.91 12.90 2.88
N ASN A 64 7.46 13.74 3.82
CA ASN A 64 6.24 14.49 3.72
C ASN A 64 6.29 15.49 2.54
N GLN A 65 5.21 15.59 1.77
CA GLN A 65 5.08 16.50 0.63
C GLN A 65 5.08 17.98 1.03
N PHE A 66 4.88 18.30 2.31
CA PHE A 66 4.94 19.64 2.90
C PHE A 66 6.36 20.07 3.29
N SER A 67 7.35 19.17 3.31
CA SER A 67 8.73 19.52 3.67
C SER A 67 9.30 20.61 2.74
N PRO A 68 10.16 21.52 3.22
CA PRO A 68 10.69 22.67 2.46
C PRO A 68 11.79 22.26 1.47
N HIS A 69 11.43 21.44 0.49
CA HIS A 69 12.28 20.98 -0.61
C HIS A 69 11.71 21.51 -1.93
N PRO A 70 12.23 22.64 -2.44
CA PRO A 70 11.82 23.19 -3.72
C PRO A 70 11.90 22.18 -4.87
N VAL A 71 10.86 22.14 -5.70
CA VAL A 71 10.75 21.23 -6.84
C VAL A 71 10.71 22.04 -8.13
N THR A 72 11.63 21.77 -9.04
CA THR A 72 11.61 22.34 -10.39
C THR A 72 10.74 21.47 -11.32
N TYR A 73 9.78 22.08 -12.01
CA TYR A 73 8.92 21.45 -13.01
C TYR A 73 8.69 22.41 -14.17
N ASN A 74 9.01 21.97 -15.40
CA ASN A 74 8.89 22.79 -16.62
C ASN A 74 9.55 24.17 -16.54
N GLY A 75 10.73 24.26 -15.90
CA GLY A 75 11.48 25.50 -15.73
C GLY A 75 11.03 26.37 -14.56
N GLU A 76 9.88 26.06 -13.93
CA GLU A 76 9.36 26.79 -12.78
C GLU A 76 9.70 26.09 -11.47
N VAL A 77 9.99 26.87 -10.44
CA VAL A 77 10.28 26.37 -9.08
C VAL A 77 9.03 26.47 -8.21
N TYR A 78 8.69 25.36 -7.57
CA TYR A 78 7.63 25.22 -6.59
C TYR A 78 8.23 25.05 -5.19
N PRO A 79 7.81 25.80 -4.15
CA PRO A 79 8.45 25.75 -2.83
C PRO A 79 8.45 24.36 -2.18
N THR A 80 7.42 23.54 -2.46
CA THR A 80 7.33 22.14 -1.99
C THR A 80 6.63 21.28 -3.04
N SER A 81 6.74 19.94 -2.93
CA SER A 81 5.93 19.01 -3.72
C SER A 81 4.43 19.27 -3.57
N GLN A 82 3.96 19.72 -2.40
CA GLN A 82 2.56 20.07 -2.18
C GLN A 82 2.12 21.26 -3.07
N HIS A 83 2.96 22.27 -3.28
CA HIS A 83 2.63 23.39 -4.17
C HIS A 83 2.42 22.88 -5.60
N LEU A 84 3.35 22.08 -6.10
CA LEU A 84 3.26 21.48 -7.44
C LEU A 84 2.02 20.58 -7.57
N PHE A 85 1.78 19.72 -6.58
CA PHE A 85 0.62 18.84 -6.55
C PHE A 85 -0.70 19.60 -6.62
N GLN A 86 -0.84 20.69 -5.87
CA GLN A 86 -2.04 21.52 -5.91
C GLN A 86 -2.17 22.29 -7.22
N ALA A 87 -1.06 22.76 -7.80
CA ALA A 87 -1.06 23.45 -9.10
C ALA A 87 -1.48 22.55 -10.26
N PHE A 88 -1.15 21.25 -10.23
CA PHE A 88 -1.57 20.27 -11.24
C PHE A 88 -3.09 20.18 -11.43
N LYS A 89 -3.89 20.63 -10.46
CA LYS A 89 -5.35 20.72 -10.58
C LYS A 89 -5.80 21.72 -11.64
N PHE A 90 -4.98 22.72 -11.96
CA PHE A 90 -5.37 23.91 -12.72
C PHE A 90 -4.55 24.12 -14.00
N HIS A 91 -3.43 23.42 -14.18
CA HIS A 91 -2.61 23.51 -15.39
C HIS A 91 -3.41 23.31 -16.69
N GLY A 92 -3.12 24.15 -17.68
CA GLY A 92 -3.65 24.08 -19.04
C GLY A 92 -5.06 24.64 -19.23
N HIS A 93 -5.72 25.10 -18.15
CA HIS A 93 -7.06 25.71 -18.25
C HIS A 93 -7.32 26.83 -17.23
N ARG A 94 -6.59 26.86 -16.10
CA ARG A 94 -6.64 27.90 -15.07
C ARG A 94 -5.23 28.22 -14.56
N ASP A 95 -4.35 28.58 -15.48
CA ASP A 95 -2.93 28.84 -15.18
C ASP A 95 -2.76 30.02 -14.21
N ASP A 96 -3.73 30.95 -14.16
CA ASP A 96 -3.81 32.00 -13.14
C ASP A 96 -3.87 31.43 -11.71
N LEU A 97 -4.65 30.37 -11.50
CA LEU A 97 -4.74 29.69 -10.21
C LEU A 97 -3.51 28.82 -9.95
N ALA A 98 -2.99 28.14 -10.97
CA ALA A 98 -1.78 27.33 -10.85
C ALA A 98 -0.59 28.19 -10.39
N GLU A 99 -0.44 29.39 -10.97
CA GLU A 99 0.60 30.35 -10.63
C GLU A 99 0.40 30.93 -9.23
N ARG A 100 -0.84 31.32 -8.88
CA ARG A 100 -1.16 31.77 -7.53
C ARG A 100 -0.85 30.71 -6.46
N ILE A 101 -1.08 29.44 -6.77
CA ILE A 101 -0.73 28.32 -5.89
C ILE A 101 0.78 28.16 -5.78
N ARG A 102 1.52 28.24 -6.90
CA ARG A 102 2.98 28.17 -6.92
C ARG A 102 3.63 29.26 -6.06
N MET A 103 3.07 30.46 -6.12
CA MET A 103 3.55 31.65 -5.40
C MET A 103 3.01 31.77 -3.96
N ALA A 104 2.23 30.81 -3.48
CA ALA A 104 1.76 30.80 -2.09
C ALA A 104 2.94 30.71 -1.12
N SER A 105 2.85 31.39 0.03
CA SER A 105 3.95 31.44 1.00
C SER A 105 4.13 30.14 1.79
N THR A 106 3.08 29.32 1.91
CA THR A 106 3.15 28.03 2.59
C THR A 106 2.37 26.94 1.85
N ALA A 107 2.73 25.68 2.11
CA ALA A 107 2.07 24.51 1.52
C ALA A 107 0.59 24.39 1.95
N GLU A 108 0.25 24.86 3.15
CA GLU A 108 -1.12 24.98 3.64
C GLU A 108 -1.88 26.04 2.85
N MET A 109 -1.28 27.21 2.59
CA MET A 109 -1.91 28.24 1.76
C MET A 109 -2.14 27.75 0.33
N ALA A 110 -1.16 27.06 -0.28
CA ALA A 110 -1.32 26.41 -1.58
C ALA A 110 -2.51 25.43 -1.59
N SER A 111 -2.63 24.62 -0.53
CA SER A 111 -3.75 23.68 -0.36
C SER A 111 -5.10 24.39 -0.19
N ASN A 112 -5.13 25.48 0.57
CA ASN A 112 -6.34 26.27 0.81
C ASN A 112 -6.81 26.97 -0.46
N ILE A 113 -5.90 27.56 -1.24
CA ILE A 113 -6.23 28.18 -2.54
C ILE A 113 -6.86 27.13 -3.46
N ALA A 114 -6.23 25.96 -3.58
CA ALA A 114 -6.77 24.88 -4.40
C ALA A 114 -8.11 24.34 -3.90
N HIS A 115 -8.30 24.23 -2.58
CA HIS A 115 -9.56 23.80 -1.98
C HIS A 115 -10.70 24.77 -2.26
N ASN A 116 -10.45 26.07 -2.06
CA ASN A 116 -11.43 27.13 -2.29
C ASN A 116 -11.82 27.26 -3.77
N ASN A 117 -10.95 26.82 -4.68
CA ASN A 117 -11.19 26.83 -6.12
C ASN A 117 -11.48 25.43 -6.69
N LYS A 118 -11.90 24.46 -5.86
CA LYS A 118 -12.13 23.06 -6.30
C LYS A 118 -13.09 22.92 -7.49
N ALA A 119 -14.04 23.84 -7.65
CA ALA A 119 -14.98 23.85 -8.78
C ALA A 119 -14.30 24.16 -10.13
N SER A 120 -13.13 24.79 -10.10
CA SER A 120 -12.32 25.11 -11.27
C SER A 120 -11.20 24.11 -11.51
N ALA A 121 -11.10 23.04 -10.72
CA ALA A 121 -10.12 21.99 -10.95
C ALA A 121 -10.52 21.16 -12.18
N ARG A 122 -9.51 20.59 -12.85
CA ARG A 122 -9.70 19.68 -14.00
C ARG A 122 -10.70 18.55 -13.69
N PRO A 123 -11.55 18.18 -14.66
CA PRO A 123 -12.67 17.25 -14.42
C PRO A 123 -12.23 15.82 -14.10
N ASP A 124 -11.04 15.41 -14.53
CA ASP A 124 -10.47 14.07 -14.32
C ASP A 124 -9.60 13.95 -13.06
N TRP A 125 -9.55 14.99 -12.21
CA TRP A 125 -8.62 15.09 -11.09
C TRP A 125 -8.55 13.83 -10.20
N PHE A 126 -9.69 13.29 -9.78
CA PHE A 126 -9.73 12.11 -8.90
C PHE A 126 -9.22 10.83 -9.57
N SER A 127 -9.18 10.76 -10.90
CA SER A 127 -8.65 9.61 -11.63
C SER A 127 -7.12 9.64 -11.77
N ILE A 128 -6.50 10.80 -11.57
CA ILE A 128 -5.07 11.02 -11.84
C ILE A 128 -4.28 11.53 -10.63
N ASN A 129 -4.95 11.94 -9.55
CA ASN A 129 -4.33 12.61 -8.40
C ASN A 129 -3.17 11.79 -7.82
N VAL A 130 -3.30 10.47 -7.73
CA VAL A 130 -2.23 9.57 -7.28
C VAL A 130 -1.01 9.65 -8.21
N SER A 131 -1.23 9.62 -9.53
CA SER A 131 -0.14 9.75 -10.51
C SER A 131 0.53 11.12 -10.44
N LYS A 132 -0.24 12.19 -10.19
CA LYS A 132 0.30 13.56 -10.04
C LYS A 132 1.04 13.77 -8.74
N MET A 133 0.63 13.11 -7.65
CA MET A 133 1.41 13.08 -6.41
C MET A 133 2.73 12.33 -6.61
N GLU A 134 2.69 11.15 -7.26
CA GLU A 134 3.91 10.41 -7.60
C GLU A 134 4.88 11.23 -8.44
N GLU A 135 4.37 12.01 -9.40
CA GLU A 135 5.18 12.89 -10.24
C GLU A 135 5.86 13.99 -9.41
N ALA A 136 5.11 14.67 -8.53
CA ALA A 136 5.66 15.69 -7.64
C ALA A 136 6.69 15.15 -6.63
N LEU A 137 6.44 13.95 -6.10
CA LEU A 137 7.38 13.26 -5.21
C LEU A 137 8.60 12.79 -5.99
N PHE A 138 8.43 12.18 -7.16
CA PHE A 138 9.54 11.73 -7.99
C PHE A 138 10.49 12.88 -8.31
N LEU A 139 9.97 14.04 -8.70
CA LEU A 139 10.77 15.22 -8.96
C LEU A 139 11.57 15.64 -7.72
N LYS A 140 10.93 15.73 -6.54
CA LYS A 140 11.62 15.99 -5.27
C LYS A 140 12.73 14.98 -5.00
N PHE A 141 12.43 13.69 -4.93
CA PHE A 141 13.43 12.67 -4.63
C PHE A 141 14.50 12.52 -5.72
N SER A 142 14.26 12.95 -6.95
CA SER A 142 15.27 12.97 -8.02
C SER A 142 16.22 14.18 -7.95
N GLN A 143 15.75 15.30 -7.36
CA GLN A 143 16.49 16.56 -7.28
C GLN A 143 17.36 16.66 -6.00
N TYR A 144 17.12 15.80 -5.01
CA TYR A 144 17.82 15.80 -3.72
C TYR A 144 18.51 14.46 -3.45
N PRO A 145 19.81 14.29 -3.78
CA PRO A 145 20.51 13.00 -3.66
C PRO A 145 20.52 12.39 -2.24
N LEU A 146 20.65 13.21 -1.19
CA LEU A 146 20.62 12.71 0.20
C LEU A 146 19.24 12.15 0.56
N LEU A 147 18.18 12.85 0.16
CA LEU A 147 16.81 12.41 0.38
C LEU A 147 16.47 11.17 -0.46
N GLN A 148 16.99 11.10 -1.69
CA GLN A 148 16.92 9.90 -2.53
C GLN A 148 17.55 8.69 -1.82
N GLN A 149 18.76 8.85 -1.28
CA GLN A 149 19.47 7.80 -0.55
C GLN A 149 18.70 7.39 0.71
N GLU A 150 18.12 8.34 1.44
CA GLU A 150 17.27 8.05 2.59
C GLU A 150 16.04 7.23 2.20
N LEU A 151 15.35 7.57 1.10
CA LEU A 151 14.23 6.77 0.61
C LEU A 151 14.67 5.37 0.20
N LEU A 152 15.82 5.23 -0.45
CA LEU A 152 16.35 3.93 -0.85
C LEU A 152 16.79 3.08 0.36
N SER A 153 17.30 3.70 1.42
CA SER A 153 17.74 3.00 2.64
C SER A 153 16.60 2.33 3.38
N THR A 154 15.35 2.76 3.14
CA THR A 154 14.15 2.09 3.68
C THR A 154 13.96 0.67 3.11
N GLY A 155 14.70 0.29 2.06
CA GLY A 155 14.74 -1.06 1.52
C GLY A 155 13.37 -1.56 1.06
N SER A 156 12.91 -2.67 1.62
CA SER A 156 11.59 -3.25 1.34
C SER A 156 10.52 -2.85 2.36
N ALA A 157 10.80 -1.88 3.25
CA ALA A 157 9.84 -1.49 4.28
C ALA A 157 8.57 -0.88 3.65
N GLU A 158 7.44 -1.16 4.27
CA GLU A 158 6.17 -0.48 3.99
C GLU A 158 6.21 0.91 4.64
N LEU A 159 5.87 1.95 3.87
CA LEU A 159 5.89 3.33 4.33
C LEU A 159 4.47 3.76 4.71
N TYR A 160 4.30 4.33 5.89
CA TYR A 160 3.01 4.78 6.41
C TYR A 160 3.07 6.25 6.79
N GLN A 161 2.17 7.06 6.22
CA GLN A 161 2.05 8.46 6.62
C GLN A 161 1.21 8.56 7.91
N ASP A 162 1.84 9.11 8.96
CA ASP A 162 1.21 9.43 10.24
C ASP A 162 0.36 10.68 10.14
N SER A 163 -0.86 10.51 9.63
CA SER A 163 -1.89 11.53 9.62
C SER A 163 -3.18 10.96 10.19
N LEU A 164 -3.64 11.53 11.30
CA LEU A 164 -4.87 11.11 11.99
C LEU A 164 -6.13 11.62 11.29
N THR A 165 -6.00 12.67 10.48
CA THR A 165 -7.13 13.36 9.86
C THR A 165 -7.29 13.03 8.38
N ASP A 166 -6.22 12.58 7.71
CA ASP A 166 -6.23 12.25 6.29
C ASP A 166 -6.30 10.73 6.09
N THR A 167 -7.51 10.23 5.82
CA THR A 167 -7.77 8.80 5.60
C THR A 167 -7.47 8.34 4.17
N PHE A 168 -7.19 9.25 3.23
CA PHE A 168 -6.84 8.88 1.86
C PHE A 168 -5.32 8.82 1.68
N TRP A 169 -4.63 9.91 2.01
CA TRP A 169 -3.17 9.98 1.88
C TRP A 169 -2.44 9.28 3.03
N GLY A 170 -3.02 9.32 4.24
CA GLY A 170 -2.46 8.71 5.44
C GLY A 170 -3.28 7.54 6.01
N VAL A 171 -2.87 7.10 7.20
CA VAL A 171 -3.47 5.93 7.88
C VAL A 171 -4.75 6.24 8.64
N GLY A 172 -5.07 7.51 8.90
CA GLY A 172 -6.23 7.89 9.70
C GLY A 172 -6.12 7.52 11.19
N SER A 173 -7.07 8.00 11.98
CA SER A 173 -7.10 7.77 13.43
C SER A 173 -7.37 6.32 13.85
N ASP A 174 -7.98 5.53 12.97
CA ASP A 174 -8.29 4.10 13.16
C ASP A 174 -7.24 3.16 12.53
N LEU A 175 -6.21 3.71 11.88
CA LEU A 175 -5.18 2.98 11.12
C LEU A 175 -5.73 2.20 9.92
N LEU A 176 -6.92 2.53 9.41
CA LEU A 176 -7.56 1.88 8.27
C LEU A 176 -7.60 2.75 7.00
N GLY A 177 -6.96 3.93 7.03
CA GLY A 177 -6.81 4.80 5.87
C GLY A 177 -6.04 4.16 4.72
N CYS A 178 -6.25 4.68 3.50
CA CYS A 178 -5.69 4.12 2.27
C CYS A 178 -4.17 4.25 2.20
N ASN A 179 -3.56 5.19 2.94
CA ASN A 179 -2.12 5.42 2.95
C ASN A 179 -1.53 5.60 1.53
N GLU A 180 -2.24 6.29 0.65
CA GLU A 180 -1.81 6.46 -0.75
C GLU A 180 -0.46 7.21 -0.87
N LEU A 181 -0.11 8.06 0.11
CA LEU A 181 1.17 8.75 0.09
C LEU A 181 2.33 7.78 0.33
N GLY A 182 2.20 6.92 1.33
CA GLY A 182 3.18 5.87 1.62
C GLY A 182 3.37 4.94 0.41
N GLN A 183 2.27 4.48 -0.19
CA GLN A 183 2.33 3.66 -1.40
C GLN A 183 2.93 4.42 -2.60
N ALA A 184 2.67 5.72 -2.75
CA ALA A 184 3.28 6.55 -3.78
C ALA A 184 4.79 6.67 -3.59
N LEU A 185 5.27 6.88 -2.36
CA LEU A 185 6.69 6.90 -2.03
C LEU A 185 7.37 5.56 -2.33
N GLU A 186 6.72 4.43 -2.09
CA GLU A 186 7.26 3.12 -2.46
C GLU A 186 7.40 2.96 -3.98
N ARG A 187 6.46 3.50 -4.76
CA ARG A 187 6.55 3.52 -6.23
C ARG A 187 7.65 4.47 -6.70
N VAL A 188 7.83 5.61 -6.05
CA VAL A 188 8.94 6.53 -6.30
C VAL A 188 10.28 5.87 -5.97
N ARG A 189 10.40 5.18 -4.83
CA ARG A 189 11.57 4.40 -4.41
C ARG A 189 12.00 3.41 -5.50
N GLN A 190 11.05 2.70 -6.10
CA GLN A 190 11.31 1.80 -7.23
C GLN A 190 11.82 2.55 -8.47
N LYS A 191 11.20 3.70 -8.81
CA LYS A 191 11.59 4.51 -9.97
C LYS A 191 13.00 5.09 -9.82
N VAL A 192 13.33 5.66 -8.67
CA VAL A 192 14.62 6.33 -8.43
C VAL A 192 15.76 5.33 -8.17
N GLY A 193 15.46 4.16 -7.63
CA GLY A 193 16.46 3.12 -7.33
C GLY A 193 16.89 2.27 -8.53
N GLY A 194 16.38 2.54 -9.73
CA GLY A 194 16.70 1.80 -10.96
C GLY A 194 16.35 0.30 -10.91
N SER A 195 15.72 -0.16 -9.84
CA SER A 195 15.30 -1.54 -9.66
C SER A 195 14.17 -1.77 -10.63
N LYS A 196 14.35 -2.70 -11.58
CA LYS A 196 13.26 -3.22 -12.42
C LYS A 196 12.08 -3.45 -11.48
N ALA A 197 11.01 -2.65 -11.63
CA ALA A 197 9.84 -2.74 -10.78
C ALA A 197 9.48 -4.22 -10.60
N PRO A 198 9.19 -4.72 -9.38
CA PRO A 198 8.66 -6.07 -9.25
C PRO A 198 7.47 -6.12 -10.19
N ALA A 199 7.54 -7.00 -11.20
CA ALA A 199 6.57 -7.07 -12.27
C ALA A 199 5.18 -6.94 -11.64
N ARG A 200 4.46 -5.84 -11.97
CA ARG A 200 3.14 -5.54 -11.42
C ARG A 200 2.37 -6.85 -11.39
N LYS A 201 2.13 -7.42 -10.20
CA LYS A 201 1.41 -8.71 -10.10
C LYS A 201 0.13 -8.50 -10.89
N VAL A 202 -0.02 -9.26 -11.98
CA VAL A 202 -1.26 -9.26 -12.74
C VAL A 202 -2.29 -9.79 -11.75
N LEU A 203 -3.06 -8.89 -11.13
CA LEU A 203 -4.17 -9.26 -10.26
C LEU A 203 -5.04 -10.19 -11.09
N GLN A 204 -5.09 -11.46 -10.71
CA GLN A 204 -5.98 -12.44 -11.33
C GLN A 204 -7.30 -12.39 -10.56
N CYS A 205 -8.43 -12.42 -11.28
CA CYS A 205 -9.74 -12.51 -10.66
C CYS A 205 -9.78 -13.68 -9.67
N GLN A 206 -10.13 -13.40 -8.42
CA GLN A 206 -10.13 -14.44 -7.38
C GLN A 206 -11.11 -15.59 -7.68
N ASN A 207 -12.12 -15.34 -8.52
CA ASN A 207 -13.14 -16.32 -8.87
C ASN A 207 -12.78 -17.15 -10.14
N CYS A 208 -12.25 -16.52 -11.19
CA CYS A 208 -12.04 -17.20 -12.49
C CYS A 208 -10.61 -17.14 -13.03
N ARG A 209 -9.68 -16.55 -12.26
CA ARG A 209 -8.25 -16.36 -12.58
C ARG A 209 -7.93 -15.59 -13.87
N LYS A 210 -8.94 -14.98 -14.52
CA LYS A 210 -8.74 -14.06 -15.66
C LYS A 210 -8.31 -12.68 -15.19
N LYS A 211 -7.60 -11.94 -16.06
CA LYS A 211 -7.22 -10.53 -15.81
C LYS A 211 -8.48 -9.65 -15.71
N PRO A 212 -8.60 -8.80 -14.67
CA PRO A 212 -9.70 -7.86 -14.55
C PRO A 212 -9.77 -6.92 -15.74
N ARG A 213 -11.01 -6.71 -16.22
CA ARG A 213 -11.27 -5.89 -17.42
C ARG A 213 -11.05 -4.40 -17.15
N PHE A 214 -11.12 -3.98 -15.89
CA PHE A 214 -10.87 -2.62 -15.42
C PHE A 214 -9.90 -2.67 -14.22
N GLY A 215 -8.90 -1.78 -14.22
CA GLY A 215 -7.74 -1.82 -13.33
C GLY A 215 -8.05 -1.98 -11.83
N GLN A 216 -7.11 -2.62 -11.12
CA GLN A 216 -7.06 -2.88 -9.66
C GLN A 216 -8.31 -3.52 -8.99
N THR A 217 -9.33 -3.94 -9.73
CA THR A 217 -10.46 -4.68 -9.15
C THR A 217 -10.10 -6.14 -8.86
N LEU A 218 -10.63 -6.70 -7.76
CA LEU A 218 -10.39 -8.11 -7.35
C LEU A 218 -11.09 -9.14 -8.25
N TYR A 219 -12.03 -8.71 -9.10
CA TYR A 219 -12.88 -9.58 -9.92
C TYR A 219 -12.97 -9.08 -11.37
N CYS A 220 -13.14 -10.00 -12.34
CA CYS A 220 -13.12 -9.63 -13.76
C CYS A 220 -14.41 -8.98 -14.31
N GLY A 221 -15.46 -8.84 -13.48
CA GLY A 221 -16.74 -8.23 -13.85
C GLY A 221 -17.83 -8.52 -12.82
N GLY A 222 -19.00 -7.88 -12.99
CA GLY A 222 -20.11 -7.93 -12.03
C GLY A 222 -20.65 -9.35 -11.74
N SER A 223 -20.56 -10.27 -12.70
CA SER A 223 -20.95 -11.67 -12.49
C SER A 223 -20.02 -12.41 -11.52
N CYS A 224 -18.72 -12.11 -11.53
CA CYS A 224 -17.76 -12.72 -10.60
C CYS A 224 -17.81 -12.08 -9.21
N LEU A 225 -18.28 -10.83 -9.12
CA LEU A 225 -18.49 -10.10 -7.86
C LEU A 225 -19.72 -10.60 -7.09
N ARG A 226 -20.77 -11.05 -7.79
CA ARG A 226 -22.06 -11.49 -7.20
C ARG A 226 -22.17 -12.99 -6.95
N ALA A 227 -21.16 -13.76 -7.34
CA ALA A 227 -21.17 -15.21 -7.17
C ALA A 227 -20.74 -15.57 -5.74
N ASP A 228 -21.65 -16.13 -4.95
CA ASP A 228 -21.33 -16.75 -3.67
C ASP A 228 -20.48 -18.01 -3.91
N ILE A 229 -19.25 -18.01 -3.38
CA ILE A 229 -18.25 -19.07 -3.53
C ILE A 229 -18.79 -20.44 -3.06
N SER A 230 -19.79 -20.45 -2.17
CA SER A 230 -20.36 -21.68 -1.59
C SER A 230 -21.36 -22.42 -2.50
N THR A 231 -21.88 -21.79 -3.55
CA THR A 231 -22.98 -22.35 -4.37
C THR A 231 -22.54 -22.91 -5.73
N ILE A 232 -21.25 -22.84 -6.05
CA ILE A 232 -20.72 -23.30 -7.34
C ILE A 232 -20.00 -24.63 -7.14
N PRO A 233 -20.50 -25.75 -7.72
CA PRO A 233 -19.78 -27.01 -7.65
C PRO A 233 -18.39 -26.82 -8.29
N PRO A 234 -17.34 -27.49 -7.78
CA PRO A 234 -15.97 -27.38 -8.28
C PRO A 234 -15.86 -28.05 -9.67
N LEU A 235 -16.46 -27.41 -10.67
CA LEU A 235 -16.44 -27.86 -12.06
C LEU A 235 -15.12 -27.48 -12.69
N CYS A 236 -14.50 -28.44 -13.38
CA CYS A 236 -13.29 -28.20 -14.15
C CYS A 236 -13.53 -27.16 -15.27
N PRO A 237 -12.47 -26.56 -15.82
CA PRO A 237 -12.58 -25.53 -16.86
C PRO A 237 -13.38 -25.97 -18.10
N GLN A 238 -13.37 -27.25 -18.43
CA GLN A 238 -14.10 -27.83 -19.57
C GLN A 238 -15.61 -27.89 -19.31
N CYS A 239 -16.02 -28.40 -18.14
CA CYS A 239 -17.43 -28.46 -17.70
C CYS A 239 -18.10 -27.08 -17.66
N ARG A 240 -17.33 -26.02 -17.34
CA ARG A 240 -17.85 -24.64 -17.31
C ARG A 240 -18.08 -24.02 -18.69
N ARG A 241 -17.51 -24.59 -19.75
CA ARG A 241 -17.56 -24.02 -21.11
C ARG A 241 -18.56 -24.73 -22.03
N ARG A 242 -18.69 -26.05 -21.94
CA ARG A 242 -19.63 -26.84 -22.77
C ARG A 242 -20.06 -28.12 -22.01
N PRO A 243 -21.30 -28.22 -21.52
CA PRO A 243 -21.83 -29.50 -21.06
C PRO A 243 -22.03 -30.45 -22.25
N GLN A 244 -21.67 -31.72 -22.09
CA GLN A 244 -21.78 -32.71 -23.17
C GLN A 244 -22.60 -33.96 -22.81
N VAL A 245 -23.09 -34.08 -21.56
CA VAL A 245 -23.90 -35.23 -21.12
C VAL A 245 -25.28 -34.78 -20.63
N GLY A 246 -26.30 -35.02 -21.46
CA GLY A 246 -27.70 -34.73 -21.15
C GLY A 246 -27.96 -33.28 -20.75
N LYS A 247 -28.88 -33.06 -19.80
CA LYS A 247 -29.21 -31.72 -19.24
C LYS A 247 -28.29 -31.30 -18.09
N LEU A 248 -27.18 -32.00 -17.83
CA LEU A 248 -26.32 -31.75 -16.67
C LEU A 248 -25.05 -30.96 -17.05
N LYS A 249 -24.53 -30.15 -16.10
CA LYS A 249 -23.41 -29.19 -16.29
C LYS A 249 -22.01 -29.84 -16.34
N TYR A 250 -21.86 -31.05 -16.90
CA TYR A 250 -20.60 -31.78 -16.91
C TYR A 250 -20.16 -32.13 -18.34
N CYS A 251 -18.85 -32.13 -18.59
CA CYS A 251 -18.29 -32.47 -19.89
C CYS A 251 -18.18 -33.98 -20.14
N GLY A 252 -18.46 -34.83 -19.13
CA GLY A 252 -18.36 -36.28 -19.22
C GLY A 252 -18.74 -36.99 -17.92
N ASP A 253 -18.96 -38.31 -18.00
CA ASP A 253 -19.44 -39.15 -16.89
C ASP A 253 -18.47 -39.24 -15.71
N THR A 254 -17.16 -39.23 -15.98
CA THR A 254 -16.12 -39.20 -14.94
C THR A 254 -16.26 -37.94 -14.07
N CYS A 255 -16.47 -36.78 -14.70
CA CYS A 255 -16.66 -35.51 -13.98
C CYS A 255 -18.01 -35.43 -13.27
N ARG A 256 -19.04 -36.10 -13.79
CA ARG A 256 -20.34 -36.23 -13.10
C ARG A 256 -20.18 -37.02 -11.81
N LYS A 257 -19.51 -38.18 -11.86
CA LYS A 257 -19.29 -39.05 -10.70
C LYS A 257 -18.44 -38.39 -9.62
N ALA A 258 -17.35 -37.70 -10.01
CA ALA A 258 -16.48 -37.00 -9.07
C ALA A 258 -17.14 -35.81 -8.35
N ALA A 259 -18.23 -35.26 -8.89
CA ALA A 259 -18.96 -34.14 -8.28
C ALA A 259 -20.10 -34.58 -7.34
N GLN A 260 -20.39 -35.89 -7.28
CA GLN A 260 -21.44 -36.49 -6.44
C GLN A 260 -20.88 -37.34 -5.29
N ALA A 261 -19.56 -37.51 -5.23
CA ALA A 261 -18.82 -38.14 -4.15
C ALA A 261 -18.29 -37.06 -3.20
#